data_AF-A0A1B1IG85-F1
#
_entry.id   AF-A0A1B1IG85-F1
#
_cell.length_a   1.000
_cell.length_b   1.000
_cell.length_c   1.000
_cell.angle_alpha   90.00
_cell.angle_beta   90.00
_cell.angle_gamma   90.00
#
_symmetry.space_group_name_H-M   'P 1'
#
loop_
_entity.id
_entity.type
_entity.pdbx_description
1 polymer ?
#
loop_
_entity_poly.entity_id
_entity_poly.type
_entity_poly.pdbx_seq_one_letter_code
_entity_poly.pdbx_strand_id
1 'polypeptide(L)'
;MKPEKPKKLGFRKIYYNLDKILFLFFLIFMMVEFVWLPLNSWIAGILLRQTGYLFISYNNFWAIIQGSPFISLAFLILIAINLLVAYFQICLLFIGARHLLYHEKRTLIEYSRKVFHQSFLFVKRLSFCKMAFVFFYIALLFPFIRKILKIYYLNKIIIPDFIVNYWEGKHWLVGLMIIASAWIFLYISVRFMFALPKILFERKTIRESVKYSLQKTKKNVLFFSWHLLLIIIKTYLFFFGLLIPLLFAQAVMDNLTQKESLILGVINFVLIKNFHYMTLTYFLVKFVSFLTGEELEIMPRRKKDHLMRWGVMGCASIIFAIEGYVYLETPDTNTPLVISHRGVSNKNGVQNTVQSLEKTAQLKPDLIEMDVQETKDGQFVMMHDANLKNLTGINATPQDLTLDELTNTDIYENGYQTKISSFDAYLERANALNQKLLIEIKTSKKDSPQMMDHFLEKYGATIKKYGHQMQSLDYHVIDKVLTYDSEIPVYFILPYNSIFPRTKATGYTMEYSTLDEYFVNKLWTTDQRLYVWTVNGSEAFDKAVRLGADGMITDDLEMVQSQVTMAQDDPEYTELLLKKAMEFFDF
;
A
#
# COMPACT_ATOMS: atom_id res chain seq x y z
N MET A 1 32.90 -26.02 -14.98
CA MET A 1 31.89 -26.99 -14.50
C MET A 1 30.54 -26.61 -15.07
N LYS A 2 29.82 -27.57 -15.69
CA LYS A 2 28.42 -27.36 -16.08
C LYS A 2 27.59 -27.17 -14.80
N PRO A 3 26.64 -26.21 -14.76
CA PRO A 3 25.82 -26.00 -13.58
C PRO A 3 24.91 -27.23 -13.37
N GLU A 4 24.80 -27.70 -12.13
CA GLU A 4 23.87 -28.76 -11.78
C GLU A 4 22.42 -28.30 -11.99
N LYS A 5 21.59 -29.17 -12.56
CA LYS A 5 20.17 -28.89 -12.73
C LYS A 5 19.49 -28.82 -11.36
N PRO A 6 18.46 -27.97 -11.18
CA PRO A 6 17.70 -27.96 -9.94
C PRO A 6 17.10 -29.35 -9.70
N LYS A 7 17.28 -29.85 -8.49
CA LYS A 7 16.78 -31.16 -8.10
C LYS A 7 15.25 -31.21 -8.13
N LYS A 8 14.69 -32.37 -8.50
CA LYS A 8 13.23 -32.57 -8.48
C LYS A 8 12.76 -32.65 -7.02
N LEU A 9 11.79 -31.82 -6.65
CA LEU A 9 11.02 -32.03 -5.42
C LEU A 9 9.76 -32.77 -5.84
N GLY A 10 9.59 -33.99 -5.35
CA GLY A 10 8.30 -34.67 -5.47
C GLY A 10 7.30 -34.06 -4.49
N PHE A 11 6.04 -33.93 -4.90
CA PHE A 11 4.93 -33.42 -4.06
C PHE A 11 4.85 -34.14 -2.70
N ARG A 12 5.11 -35.46 -2.70
CA ARG A 12 5.19 -36.29 -1.49
C ARG A 12 6.18 -35.72 -0.47
N LYS A 13 7.39 -35.34 -0.88
CA LYS A 13 8.44 -34.78 0.02
C LYS A 13 8.00 -33.48 0.69
N ILE A 14 7.26 -32.63 -0.04
CA ILE A 14 6.71 -31.36 0.47
C ILE A 14 5.61 -31.63 1.49
N TYR A 15 4.65 -32.50 1.17
CA TYR A 15 3.55 -32.86 2.06
C TYR A 15 4.02 -33.39 3.43
N TYR A 16 5.10 -34.18 3.45
CA TYR A 16 5.65 -34.72 4.69
C TYR A 16 6.26 -33.64 5.60
N ASN A 17 6.77 -32.54 5.04
CA ASN A 17 7.41 -31.45 5.78
C ASN A 17 6.52 -30.19 5.91
N LEU A 18 5.29 -30.24 5.39
CA LEU A 18 4.39 -29.11 5.27
C LEU A 18 4.02 -28.48 6.62
N ASP A 19 3.88 -29.29 7.67
CA ASP A 19 3.60 -28.81 9.04
C ASP A 19 4.67 -27.88 9.58
N LYS A 20 5.94 -28.26 9.43
CA LYS A 20 7.07 -27.45 9.91
C LYS A 20 7.14 -26.11 9.21
N ILE A 21 6.85 -26.10 7.91
CA ILE A 21 6.94 -24.88 7.12
C ILE A 21 5.75 -23.96 7.40
N LEU A 22 4.52 -24.49 7.32
CA LEU A 22 3.31 -23.71 7.60
C LEU A 22 3.33 -23.14 9.01
N PHE A 23 3.78 -23.93 10.00
CA PHE A 23 3.92 -23.44 11.37
C PHE A 23 4.96 -22.32 11.50
N LEU A 24 6.08 -22.40 10.77
CA LEU A 24 7.09 -21.35 10.79
C LEU A 24 6.54 -20.05 10.19
N PHE A 25 5.86 -20.12 9.04
CA PHE A 25 5.22 -18.94 8.44
C PHE A 25 4.13 -18.37 9.34
N PHE A 26 3.26 -19.23 9.89
CA PHE A 26 2.22 -18.83 10.82
C PHE A 26 2.80 -18.14 12.06
N LEU A 27 3.84 -18.69 12.67
CA LEU A 27 4.46 -18.11 13.85
C LEU A 27 5.13 -16.76 13.56
N ILE A 28 5.82 -16.64 12.41
CA ILE A 28 6.42 -15.38 11.97
C ILE A 28 5.31 -14.34 11.75
N PHE A 29 4.27 -14.73 11.02
CA PHE A 29 3.11 -13.88 10.75
C PHE A 29 2.46 -13.38 12.04
N MET A 30 2.10 -14.29 12.94
CA MET A 30 1.45 -13.94 14.22
C MET A 30 2.33 -13.01 15.07
N MET A 31 3.63 -13.27 15.14
CA MET A 31 4.57 -12.44 15.90
C MET A 31 4.72 -11.03 15.30
N VAL A 32 4.69 -10.91 13.98
CA VAL A 32 4.79 -9.61 13.32
C VAL A 32 3.50 -8.86 13.51
N GLU A 33 2.39 -9.43 13.04
CA GLU A 33 1.11 -8.74 12.91
C GLU A 33 0.48 -8.39 14.26
N PHE A 34 0.47 -9.33 15.21
CA PHE A 34 -0.24 -9.16 16.48
C PHE A 34 0.65 -8.72 17.64
N VAL A 35 1.99 -8.80 17.51
CA VAL A 35 2.91 -8.41 18.59
C VAL A 35 3.78 -7.23 18.18
N TRP A 36 4.55 -7.36 17.11
CA TRP A 36 5.54 -6.34 16.74
C TRP A 36 4.92 -5.06 16.20
N LEU A 37 3.93 -5.14 15.31
CA LEU A 37 3.32 -3.94 14.73
C LEU A 37 2.57 -3.07 15.74
N PRO A 38 1.70 -3.63 16.61
CA PRO A 38 1.03 -2.84 17.63
C PRO A 38 2.04 -2.18 18.57
N LEU A 39 3.08 -2.92 18.98
CA LEU A 39 4.14 -2.41 19.85
C LEU A 39 4.94 -1.28 19.19
N ASN A 40 5.41 -1.48 17.95
CA ASN A 40 6.19 -0.49 17.21
C ASN A 40 5.39 0.81 17.02
N SER A 41 4.12 0.70 16.66
CA SER A 41 3.26 1.88 16.49
C SER A 41 2.98 2.58 17.82
N TRP A 42 2.77 1.83 18.90
CA TRP A 42 2.61 2.40 20.24
C TRP A 42 3.85 3.18 20.68
N ILE A 43 5.05 2.63 20.46
CA ILE A 43 6.32 3.31 20.73
C ILE A 43 6.45 4.57 19.87
N ALA A 44 6.22 4.47 18.55
CA ALA A 44 6.29 5.60 17.63
C ALA A 44 5.33 6.73 18.04
N GLY A 45 4.11 6.39 18.46
CA GLY A 45 3.12 7.35 18.95
C GLY A 45 3.47 7.97 20.31
N ILE A 46 4.23 7.29 21.18
CA ILE A 46 4.79 7.90 22.40
C ILE A 46 5.88 8.90 22.03
N LEU A 47 6.83 8.50 21.18
CA LEU A 47 7.93 9.36 20.75
C LEU A 47 7.39 10.63 20.08
N LEU A 48 6.42 10.49 19.18
CA LEU A 48 5.80 11.63 18.50
C LEU A 48 5.12 12.59 19.48
N ARG A 49 4.39 12.09 20.48
CA ARG A 49 3.73 12.96 21.47
C ARG A 49 4.73 13.78 22.30
N GLN A 50 5.95 13.31 22.48
CA GLN A 50 6.98 14.04 23.22
C GLN A 50 7.59 15.20 22.42
N THR A 51 7.39 15.26 21.10
CA THR A 51 7.86 16.39 20.27
C THR A 51 6.86 17.55 20.24
N GLY A 52 5.63 17.35 20.76
CA GLY A 52 4.54 18.31 20.66
C GLY A 52 3.81 18.31 19.30
N TYR A 53 4.27 17.52 18.33
CA TYR A 53 3.62 17.38 17.02
C TYR A 53 2.61 16.23 17.00
N LEU A 54 1.54 16.41 16.23
CA LEU A 54 0.44 15.44 16.13
C LEU A 54 0.69 14.36 15.05
N PHE A 55 1.62 14.61 14.12
CA PHE A 55 1.97 13.75 12.99
C PHE A 55 3.36 14.15 12.46
N ILE A 56 3.94 13.32 11.58
CA ILE A 56 5.17 13.63 10.84
C ILE A 56 4.80 13.97 9.40
N SER A 57 5.23 15.13 8.91
CA SER A 57 5.11 15.55 7.51
C SER A 57 6.41 16.18 7.03
N TYR A 58 6.53 16.40 5.71
CA TYR A 58 7.71 17.07 5.14
C TYR A 58 7.92 18.49 5.68
N ASN A 59 6.83 19.18 6.07
CA ASN A 59 6.87 20.54 6.63
C ASN A 59 7.44 20.58 8.05
N ASN A 60 7.11 19.59 8.89
CA ASN A 60 7.52 19.58 10.30
C ASN A 60 8.72 18.67 10.58
N PHE A 61 9.12 17.82 9.63
CA PHE A 61 10.20 16.86 9.80
C PHE A 61 11.50 17.50 10.32
N TRP A 62 11.92 18.60 9.70
CA TRP A 62 13.12 19.32 10.12
C TRP A 62 12.97 20.00 11.47
N ALA A 63 11.78 20.53 11.76
CA ALA A 63 11.48 21.16 13.04
C ALA A 63 11.48 20.14 14.20
N ILE A 64 10.99 18.92 13.96
CA ILE A 64 11.09 17.81 14.92
C ILE A 64 12.54 17.45 15.20
N ILE A 65 13.37 17.31 14.14
CA ILE A 65 14.79 16.97 14.27
C ILE A 65 15.55 18.01 15.09
N GLN A 66 15.32 19.30 14.80
CA GLN A 66 16.03 20.39 15.46
C GLN A 66 15.49 20.66 16.87
N GLY A 67 14.17 20.59 17.07
CA GLY A 67 13.52 20.89 18.34
C GLY A 67 13.54 19.75 19.35
N SER A 68 13.78 18.50 18.92
CA SER A 68 13.77 17.32 19.80
C SER A 68 14.87 16.31 19.40
N PRO A 69 16.16 16.63 19.60
CA PRO A 69 17.27 15.79 19.14
C PRO A 69 17.30 14.40 19.78
N PHE A 70 16.98 14.28 21.07
CA PHE A 70 16.93 12.98 21.76
C PHE A 70 15.77 12.10 21.27
N ILE A 71 14.61 12.69 20.99
CA ILE A 71 13.46 11.97 20.42
C ILE A 71 13.76 11.54 18.98
N SER A 72 14.42 12.39 18.22
CA SER A 72 14.87 12.08 16.87
C SER A 72 15.87 10.94 16.85
N LEU A 73 16.81 10.91 17.81
CA LEU A 73 17.69 9.76 18.02
C LEU A 73 16.89 8.50 18.38
N ALA A 74 15.86 8.60 19.22
CA ALA A 74 14.98 7.48 19.55
C ALA A 74 14.20 6.96 18.31
N PHE A 75 13.74 7.83 17.41
CA PHE A 75 13.16 7.43 16.13
C PHE A 75 14.17 6.71 15.24
N LEU A 76 15.41 7.20 15.15
CA LEU A 76 16.48 6.52 14.41
C LEU A 76 16.77 5.12 14.98
N ILE A 77 16.77 4.99 16.31
CA ILE A 77 16.89 3.69 16.99
C ILE A 77 15.70 2.79 16.64
N LEU A 78 14.46 3.31 16.67
CA LEU A 78 13.27 2.54 16.31
C LEU A 78 13.32 2.04 14.86
N ILE A 79 13.76 2.87 13.91
CA ILE A 79 14.00 2.48 12.51
C ILE A 79 15.06 1.37 12.45
N ALA A 80 16.17 1.50 13.19
CA ALA A 80 17.20 0.48 13.24
C ALA A 80 16.68 -0.86 13.82
N ILE A 81 15.81 -0.82 14.84
CA ILE A 81 15.16 -2.02 15.39
C ILE A 81 14.20 -2.64 14.36
N ASN A 82 13.42 -1.84 13.63
CA ASN A 82 12.53 -2.33 12.57
C ASN A 82 13.30 -3.06 11.47
N LEU A 83 14.44 -2.48 11.04
CA LEU A 83 15.35 -3.15 10.12
C LEU A 83 15.93 -4.44 10.74
N LEU A 84 16.29 -4.44 12.01
CA LEU A 84 16.77 -5.65 12.69
C LEU A 84 15.70 -6.76 12.72
N VAL A 85 14.44 -6.41 12.97
CA VAL A 85 13.30 -7.35 12.97
C VAL A 85 13.06 -7.90 11.57
N ALA A 86 13.05 -7.05 10.54
CA ALA A 86 12.93 -7.50 9.15
C ALA A 86 14.08 -8.43 8.75
N TYR A 87 15.32 -8.11 9.15
CA TYR A 87 16.47 -8.96 8.93
C TYR A 87 16.34 -10.32 9.64
N PHE A 88 15.85 -10.32 10.89
CA PHE A 88 15.61 -11.54 11.66
C PHE A 88 14.53 -12.43 11.00
N GLN A 89 13.46 -11.85 10.46
CA GLN A 89 12.44 -12.59 9.70
C GLN A 89 13.06 -13.28 8.47
N ILE A 90 13.85 -12.55 7.68
CA ILE A 90 14.56 -13.13 6.53
C ILE A 90 15.44 -14.31 6.99
N CYS A 91 16.16 -14.15 8.10
CA CYS A 91 16.98 -15.23 8.65
C CYS A 91 16.15 -16.45 9.05
N LEU A 92 15.02 -16.26 9.76
CA LEU A 92 14.12 -17.35 10.14
C LEU A 92 13.64 -18.12 8.91
N LEU A 93 13.23 -17.43 7.84
CA LEU A 93 12.76 -18.04 6.60
C LEU A 93 13.86 -18.86 5.92
N PHE A 94 15.02 -18.26 5.67
CA PHE A 94 16.10 -18.94 4.95
C PHE A 94 16.75 -20.07 5.76
N ILE A 95 16.98 -19.86 7.07
CA ILE A 95 17.52 -20.89 7.96
C ILE A 95 16.49 -22.00 8.16
N GLY A 96 15.22 -21.64 8.31
CA GLY A 96 14.10 -22.59 8.37
C GLY A 96 14.04 -23.48 7.14
N ALA A 97 14.04 -22.89 5.95
CA ALA A 97 14.09 -23.60 4.67
C ALA A 97 15.29 -24.53 4.56
N ARG A 98 16.48 -24.06 4.96
CA ARG A 98 17.69 -24.90 4.98
C ARG A 98 17.57 -26.11 5.90
N HIS A 99 17.05 -25.94 7.12
CA HIS A 99 16.89 -27.05 8.07
C HIS A 99 15.86 -28.09 7.63
N LEU A 100 15.00 -27.76 6.68
CA LEU A 100 14.08 -28.73 6.06
C LEU A 100 14.75 -29.55 4.96
N LEU A 101 15.84 -29.03 4.39
CA LEU A 101 16.66 -29.72 3.40
C LEU A 101 17.71 -30.62 4.06
N TYR A 102 18.05 -30.39 5.34
CA TYR A 102 19.00 -31.24 6.08
C TYR A 102 18.34 -32.45 6.75
N HIS A 103 19.10 -33.54 6.75
CA HIS A 103 18.74 -34.90 7.18
C HIS A 103 18.65 -35.07 8.71
N GLU A 104 17.99 -34.14 9.42
CA GLU A 104 17.84 -34.21 10.87
C GLU A 104 16.39 -34.49 11.29
N LYS A 105 16.17 -35.63 11.95
CA LYS A 105 14.88 -35.98 12.57
C LYS A 105 14.59 -35.07 13.77
N ARG A 106 13.72 -34.08 13.57
CA ARG A 106 13.26 -33.15 14.63
C ARG A 106 11.74 -33.08 14.73
N THR A 107 11.21 -32.95 15.94
CA THR A 107 9.81 -32.52 16.17
C THR A 107 9.61 -31.09 15.70
N LEU A 108 8.35 -30.64 15.57
CA LEU A 108 8.04 -29.25 15.24
C LEU A 108 8.67 -28.27 16.23
N ILE A 109 8.57 -28.57 17.53
CA ILE A 109 9.09 -27.72 18.60
C ILE A 109 10.63 -27.69 18.56
N GLU A 110 11.28 -28.83 18.39
CA GLU A 110 12.74 -28.91 18.24
C GLU A 110 13.23 -28.16 16.99
N TYR A 111 12.49 -28.29 15.87
CA TYR A 111 12.74 -27.56 14.64
C TYR A 111 12.65 -26.06 14.88
N SER A 112 11.53 -25.56 15.40
CA SER A 112 11.33 -24.14 15.66
C SER A 112 12.35 -23.60 16.65
N ARG A 113 12.61 -24.29 17.78
CA ARG A 113 13.65 -23.88 18.74
C ARG A 113 15.02 -23.76 18.07
N LYS A 114 15.41 -24.73 17.24
CA LYS A 114 16.72 -24.69 16.55
C LYS A 114 16.77 -23.59 15.49
N VAL A 115 15.69 -23.36 14.74
CA VAL A 115 15.58 -22.27 13.75
C VAL A 115 15.70 -20.90 14.43
N PHE A 116 14.95 -20.66 15.50
CA PHE A 116 15.00 -19.40 16.27
C PHE A 116 16.38 -19.21 16.91
N HIS A 117 16.91 -20.24 17.57
CA HIS A 117 18.22 -20.17 18.21
C HIS A 117 19.33 -19.85 17.20
N GLN A 118 19.37 -20.54 16.06
CA GLN A 118 20.38 -20.27 15.03
C GLN A 118 20.20 -18.90 14.37
N SER A 119 18.97 -18.47 14.14
CA SER A 119 18.68 -17.14 13.60
C SER A 119 19.14 -16.05 14.58
N PHE A 120 18.93 -16.25 15.89
CA PHE A 120 19.38 -15.32 16.92
C PHE A 120 20.90 -15.29 17.05
N LEU A 121 21.57 -16.45 17.03
CA LEU A 121 23.03 -16.52 17.00
C LEU A 121 23.61 -15.82 15.77
N PHE A 122 22.90 -15.85 14.65
CA PHE A 122 23.31 -15.17 13.43
C PHE A 122 23.17 -13.65 13.56
N VAL A 123 22.04 -13.17 14.10
CA VAL A 123 21.82 -11.75 14.42
C VAL A 123 22.85 -11.22 15.42
N LYS A 124 23.25 -12.00 16.42
CA LYS A 124 24.33 -11.62 17.36
C LYS A 124 25.69 -11.36 16.69
N ARG A 125 25.91 -11.90 15.49
CA ARG A 125 27.15 -11.74 14.71
C ARG A 125 26.94 -10.86 13.47
N LEU A 126 25.88 -10.06 13.51
CA LEU A 126 25.53 -9.11 12.47
C LEU A 126 26.61 -8.02 12.40
N SER A 127 27.02 -7.71 11.18
CA SER A 127 27.72 -6.46 10.90
C SER A 127 26.80 -5.59 10.04
N PHE A 128 26.95 -4.27 10.17
CA PHE A 128 26.20 -3.33 9.34
C PHE A 128 26.31 -3.66 7.86
N CYS A 129 27.52 -4.00 7.38
CA CYS A 129 27.72 -4.38 5.98
C CYS A 129 26.90 -5.61 5.56
N LYS A 130 26.76 -6.62 6.43
CA LYS A 130 25.98 -7.84 6.11
C LYS A 130 24.50 -7.51 6.03
N MET A 131 24.03 -6.68 6.95
CA MET A 131 22.65 -6.18 6.97
C MET A 131 22.35 -5.39 5.69
N ALA A 132 23.20 -4.42 5.37
CA ALA A 132 23.10 -3.59 4.17
C ALA A 132 23.10 -4.43 2.89
N PHE A 133 23.98 -5.45 2.79
CA PHE A 133 24.00 -6.34 1.62
C PHE A 133 22.71 -7.15 1.48
N VAL A 134 22.17 -7.71 2.56
CA VAL A 134 20.92 -8.48 2.51
C VAL A 134 19.75 -7.57 2.11
N PHE A 135 19.64 -6.37 2.69
CA PHE A 135 18.62 -5.40 2.29
C PHE A 135 18.75 -4.96 0.85
N PHE A 136 19.97 -4.64 0.40
CA PHE A 136 20.25 -4.33 -0.99
C PHE A 136 19.81 -5.47 -1.93
N TYR A 137 20.19 -6.72 -1.60
CA TYR A 137 19.83 -7.87 -2.41
C TYR A 137 18.31 -8.12 -2.45
N ILE A 138 17.63 -7.97 -1.31
CA ILE A 138 16.17 -8.10 -1.25
C ILE A 138 15.48 -6.94 -1.98
N ALA A 139 16.02 -5.72 -1.93
CA ALA A 139 15.51 -4.58 -2.68
C ALA A 139 15.62 -4.79 -4.20
N LEU A 140 16.68 -5.43 -4.69
CA LEU A 140 16.80 -5.80 -6.11
C LEU A 140 15.81 -6.89 -6.52
N LEU A 141 15.53 -7.81 -5.61
CA LEU A 141 14.51 -8.84 -5.82
C LEU A 141 13.10 -8.30 -5.63
N PHE A 142 12.94 -7.12 -5.02
CA PHE A 142 11.65 -6.57 -4.59
C PHE A 142 10.60 -6.58 -5.71
N PRO A 143 10.88 -6.16 -6.95
CA PRO A 143 9.89 -6.24 -8.03
C PRO A 143 9.37 -7.65 -8.30
N PHE A 144 10.12 -8.70 -7.94
CA PHE A 144 9.79 -10.10 -8.24
C PHE A 144 9.25 -10.88 -7.04
N ILE A 145 9.62 -10.50 -5.81
CA ILE A 145 9.35 -11.30 -4.60
C ILE A 145 8.54 -10.57 -3.53
N ARG A 146 8.31 -9.24 -3.67
CA ARG A 146 7.61 -8.41 -2.67
C ARG A 146 6.31 -9.05 -2.22
N LYS A 147 5.44 -9.38 -3.19
CA LYS A 147 4.08 -9.86 -2.96
C LYS A 147 4.06 -11.34 -2.54
N ILE A 148 5.13 -12.07 -2.85
CA ILE A 148 5.36 -13.47 -2.42
C ILE A 148 5.74 -13.53 -0.93
N LEU A 149 6.76 -12.78 -0.49
CA LEU A 149 7.34 -12.95 0.87
C LEU A 149 6.67 -12.13 1.98
N LYS A 150 5.75 -11.22 1.64
CA LYS A 150 4.98 -10.37 2.59
C LYS A 150 5.83 -9.83 3.76
N ILE A 151 7.04 -9.35 3.48
CA ILE A 151 7.89 -8.72 4.50
C ILE A 151 7.31 -7.34 4.79
N TYR A 152 6.64 -7.19 5.94
CA TYR A 152 5.84 -6.00 6.29
C TYR A 152 6.54 -4.66 5.99
N TYR A 153 7.77 -4.48 6.49
CA TYR A 153 8.48 -3.21 6.33
C TYR A 153 8.88 -2.90 4.89
N LEU A 154 9.08 -3.92 4.07
CA LEU A 154 9.34 -3.73 2.66
C LEU A 154 8.04 -3.39 1.92
N ASN A 155 6.90 -3.94 2.35
CA ASN A 155 5.60 -3.62 1.77
C ASN A 155 5.17 -2.18 1.99
N LYS A 156 5.64 -1.51 3.05
CA LYS A 156 5.40 -0.07 3.26
C LYS A 156 6.12 0.80 2.23
N ILE A 157 7.22 0.35 1.63
CA ILE A 157 7.94 1.14 0.62
C ILE A 157 7.16 1.02 -0.70
N ILE A 158 6.16 1.89 -0.86
CA ILE A 158 5.32 2.00 -2.05
C ILE A 158 5.62 3.36 -2.68
N ILE A 159 5.75 3.38 -4.00
CA ILE A 159 5.70 4.63 -4.76
C ILE A 159 4.20 4.88 -4.94
N PRO A 160 3.64 5.96 -4.37
CA PRO A 160 2.23 6.27 -4.53
C PRO A 160 1.82 6.37 -6.00
N ASP A 161 0.59 5.97 -6.34
CA ASP A 161 0.18 5.83 -7.73
C ASP A 161 0.10 7.17 -8.47
N PHE A 162 -0.18 8.27 -7.75
CA PHE A 162 -0.11 9.61 -8.35
C PHE A 162 1.30 9.94 -8.90
N ILE A 163 2.38 9.43 -8.28
CA ILE A 163 3.75 9.62 -8.77
C ILE A 163 3.96 8.78 -10.03
N VAL A 164 3.48 7.54 -10.03
CA VAL A 164 3.57 6.64 -11.20
C VAL A 164 2.83 7.26 -12.38
N ASN A 165 1.57 7.66 -12.18
CA ASN A 165 0.72 8.28 -13.19
C ASN A 165 1.34 9.58 -13.74
N TYR A 166 1.92 10.43 -12.88
CA TYR A 166 2.61 11.65 -13.32
C TYR A 166 3.78 11.35 -14.26
N TRP A 167 4.51 10.25 -14.05
CA TRP A 167 5.66 9.86 -14.87
C TRP A 167 5.22 9.21 -16.19
N GLU A 168 4.24 8.31 -16.13
CA GLU A 168 3.71 7.62 -17.31
C GLU A 168 3.03 8.58 -18.29
N GLY A 169 2.25 9.54 -17.76
CA GLY A 169 1.53 10.52 -18.58
C GLY A 169 2.42 11.48 -19.35
N LYS A 170 3.67 11.70 -18.90
CA LYS A 170 4.59 12.65 -19.55
C LYS A 170 5.49 12.02 -20.61
N HIS A 171 5.95 10.78 -20.44
CA HIS A 171 6.93 10.19 -21.37
C HIS A 171 6.80 8.66 -21.49
N TRP A 172 6.47 8.17 -22.70
CA TRP A 172 6.53 6.73 -23.06
C TRP A 172 7.89 6.07 -22.76
N LEU A 173 8.97 6.88 -22.73
CA LEU A 173 10.31 6.46 -22.33
C LEU A 173 10.38 5.93 -20.89
N VAL A 174 9.48 6.36 -19.99
CA VAL A 174 9.41 5.84 -18.62
C VAL A 174 9.09 4.36 -18.62
N GLY A 175 8.12 3.91 -19.43
CA GLY A 175 7.79 2.49 -19.55
C GLY A 175 8.99 1.66 -20.01
N LEU A 176 9.74 2.15 -21.01
CA LEU A 176 11.00 1.51 -21.43
C LEU A 176 12.06 1.50 -20.33
N MET A 177 12.19 2.58 -19.57
CA MET A 177 13.12 2.66 -18.44
C MET A 177 12.75 1.69 -17.31
N ILE A 178 11.46 1.50 -17.03
CA ILE A 178 10.97 0.53 -16.05
C ILE A 178 11.30 -0.90 -16.50
N ILE A 179 10.99 -1.24 -17.76
CA ILE A 179 11.31 -2.55 -18.33
C ILE A 179 12.83 -2.81 -18.31
N ALA A 180 13.63 -1.83 -18.75
CA ALA A 180 15.08 -1.93 -18.72
C ALA A 180 15.61 -2.10 -17.28
N SER A 181 15.09 -1.34 -16.33
CA SER A 181 15.41 -1.45 -14.90
C SER A 181 15.09 -2.85 -14.37
N ALA A 182 13.94 -3.43 -14.73
CA ALA A 182 13.58 -4.79 -14.34
C ALA A 182 14.58 -5.83 -14.87
N TRP A 183 15.00 -5.72 -16.14
CA TRP A 183 16.02 -6.62 -16.71
C TRP A 183 17.39 -6.47 -16.03
N ILE A 184 17.79 -5.23 -15.72
CA ILE A 184 19.01 -4.94 -14.96
C ILE A 184 18.93 -5.56 -13.57
N PHE A 185 17.82 -5.37 -12.85
CA PHE A 185 17.62 -5.94 -11.52
C PHE A 185 17.59 -7.47 -11.54
N LEU A 186 16.97 -8.08 -12.55
CA LEU A 186 17.00 -9.54 -12.72
C LEU A 186 18.43 -10.03 -12.97
N TYR A 187 19.18 -9.37 -13.85
CA TYR A 187 20.59 -9.70 -14.11
C TYR A 187 21.40 -9.60 -12.82
N ILE A 188 21.33 -8.47 -12.11
CA ILE A 188 22.08 -8.24 -10.87
C ILE A 188 21.68 -9.28 -9.81
N SER A 189 20.39 -9.53 -9.61
CA SER A 189 19.88 -10.54 -8.69
C SER A 189 20.45 -11.92 -8.98
N VAL A 190 20.47 -12.33 -10.25
CA VAL A 190 21.06 -13.61 -10.66
C VAL A 190 22.55 -13.66 -10.38
N ARG A 191 23.29 -12.57 -10.61
CA ARG A 191 24.73 -12.48 -10.33
C ARG A 191 25.06 -12.60 -8.84
N PHE A 192 24.17 -12.15 -7.96
CA PHE A 192 24.36 -12.16 -6.51
C PHE A 192 23.65 -13.30 -5.76
N MET A 193 22.85 -14.13 -6.43
CA MET A 193 21.99 -15.11 -5.75
C MET A 193 22.71 -16.10 -4.82
N PHE A 194 23.94 -16.48 -5.15
CA PHE A 194 24.73 -17.42 -4.34
C PHE A 194 25.52 -16.73 -3.21
N ALA A 195 25.49 -15.40 -3.13
CA ALA A 195 26.11 -14.70 -2.01
C ALA A 195 25.29 -14.87 -0.73
N LEU A 196 23.96 -14.83 -0.83
CA LEU A 196 23.05 -14.97 0.32
C LEU A 196 23.26 -16.28 1.12
N PRO A 197 23.29 -17.49 0.52
CA PRO A 197 23.55 -18.71 1.27
C PRO A 197 24.97 -18.74 1.85
N LYS A 198 25.99 -18.18 1.18
CA LYS A 198 27.35 -18.10 1.74
C LYS A 198 27.41 -17.23 3.00
N ILE A 199 26.67 -16.12 3.01
CA ILE A 199 26.55 -15.22 4.16
C ILE A 199 25.74 -15.87 5.28
N LEU A 200 24.54 -16.36 4.99
CA LEU A 200 23.60 -16.88 6.00
C LEU A 200 24.00 -18.25 6.56
N PHE A 201 24.51 -19.14 5.70
CA PHE A 201 24.67 -20.56 6.04
C PHE A 201 26.11 -20.95 6.36
N GLU A 202 27.07 -20.42 5.60
CA GLU A 202 28.49 -20.77 5.70
C GLU A 202 29.31 -19.71 6.44
N ARG A 203 28.66 -18.63 6.91
CA ARG A 203 29.27 -17.58 7.75
C ARG A 203 30.46 -16.88 7.08
N LYS A 204 30.48 -16.84 5.74
CA LYS A 204 31.53 -16.17 4.96
C LYS A 204 31.38 -14.65 5.02
N THR A 205 32.46 -13.93 4.74
CA THR A 205 32.41 -12.47 4.57
C THR A 205 31.64 -12.11 3.31
N ILE A 206 31.15 -10.86 3.22
CA ILE A 206 30.43 -10.37 2.02
C ILE A 206 31.34 -10.46 0.80
N ARG A 207 32.61 -10.04 0.94
CA ARG A 207 33.58 -10.04 -0.16
C ARG A 207 33.79 -11.44 -0.73
N GLU A 208 33.99 -12.44 0.13
CA GLU A 208 34.13 -13.84 -0.29
C GLU A 208 32.85 -14.36 -0.95
N SER A 209 31.69 -14.04 -0.37
CA SER A 209 30.39 -14.50 -0.83
C SER A 209 30.02 -13.92 -2.19
N VAL A 210 30.24 -12.62 -2.38
CA VAL A 210 30.06 -11.92 -3.66
C VAL A 210 31.03 -12.46 -4.70
N LYS A 211 32.32 -12.59 -4.38
CA LYS A 211 33.33 -13.12 -5.30
C LYS A 211 32.93 -14.52 -5.77
N TYR A 212 32.51 -15.38 -4.85
CA TYR A 212 32.01 -16.72 -5.16
C TYR A 212 30.79 -16.67 -6.11
N SER A 213 29.80 -15.84 -5.79
CA SER A 213 28.57 -15.73 -6.60
C SER A 213 28.86 -15.23 -8.02
N LEU A 214 29.69 -14.20 -8.16
CA LEU A 214 30.07 -13.65 -9.46
C LEU A 214 30.87 -14.64 -10.30
N GLN A 215 31.75 -15.43 -9.68
CA GLN A 215 32.51 -16.47 -10.38
C GLN A 215 31.61 -17.62 -10.82
N LYS A 216 30.70 -18.08 -9.95
CA LYS A 216 29.78 -19.19 -10.24
C LYS A 216 28.80 -18.85 -11.36
N THR A 217 28.34 -17.61 -11.42
CA THR A 217 27.33 -17.14 -12.40
C THR A 217 27.92 -16.66 -13.71
N LYS A 218 29.22 -16.31 -13.77
CA LYS A 218 29.87 -15.63 -14.91
C LYS A 218 29.53 -16.20 -16.29
N LYS A 219 29.57 -17.52 -16.45
CA LYS A 219 29.35 -18.20 -17.74
C LYS A 219 27.96 -18.83 -17.87
N ASN A 220 27.12 -18.72 -16.84
CA ASN A 220 25.87 -19.47 -16.71
C ASN A 220 24.69 -18.57 -16.35
N VAL A 221 24.77 -17.25 -16.62
CA VAL A 221 23.72 -16.29 -16.26
C VAL A 221 22.37 -16.71 -16.86
N LEU A 222 22.31 -16.97 -18.18
CA LEU A 222 21.08 -17.41 -18.85
C LEU A 222 20.52 -18.70 -18.24
N PHE A 223 21.38 -19.66 -17.91
CA PHE A 223 20.95 -20.89 -17.24
C PHE A 223 20.31 -20.60 -15.89
N PHE A 224 20.94 -19.78 -15.04
CA PHE A 224 20.41 -19.46 -13.72
C PHE A 224 19.14 -18.59 -13.81
N SER A 225 19.09 -17.61 -14.70
CA SER A 225 17.90 -16.79 -14.97
C SER A 225 16.72 -17.65 -15.40
N TRP A 226 16.93 -18.55 -16.36
CA TRP A 226 15.88 -19.44 -16.86
C TRP A 226 15.33 -20.36 -15.76
N HIS A 227 16.20 -20.97 -14.96
CA HIS A 227 15.73 -21.85 -13.88
C HIS A 227 15.05 -21.09 -12.74
N LEU A 228 15.50 -19.86 -12.43
CA LEU A 228 14.82 -18.99 -11.48
C LEU A 228 13.41 -18.64 -11.99
N LEU A 229 13.30 -18.25 -13.27
CA LEU A 229 12.01 -17.99 -13.91
C LEU A 229 11.10 -19.23 -13.88
N LEU A 230 11.62 -20.43 -14.15
CA LEU A 230 10.85 -21.67 -14.06
C LEU A 230 10.38 -21.99 -12.63
N ILE A 231 11.16 -21.65 -11.60
CA ILE A 231 10.72 -21.80 -10.19
C ILE A 231 9.55 -20.87 -9.92
N ILE A 232 9.64 -19.62 -10.37
CA ILE A 232 8.59 -18.61 -10.25
C ILE A 232 7.32 -19.09 -10.99
N ILE A 233 7.41 -19.40 -12.29
CA ILE A 233 6.26 -19.89 -13.10
C ILE A 233 5.59 -21.11 -12.46
N LYS A 234 6.38 -22.12 -12.02
CA LYS A 234 5.81 -23.31 -11.38
C LYS A 234 5.12 -23.01 -10.05
N THR A 235 5.58 -21.99 -9.34
CA THR A 235 4.95 -21.51 -8.10
C THR A 235 3.57 -20.92 -8.41
N TYR A 236 3.48 -20.07 -9.44
CA TYR A 236 2.19 -19.53 -9.90
C TYR A 236 1.23 -20.60 -10.41
N LEU A 237 1.71 -21.51 -11.26
CA LEU A 237 0.89 -22.63 -11.76
C LEU A 237 0.36 -23.50 -10.61
N PHE A 238 1.17 -23.71 -9.58
CA PHE A 238 0.74 -24.46 -8.39
C PHE A 238 -0.39 -23.73 -7.64
N PHE A 239 -0.31 -22.42 -7.46
CA PHE A 239 -1.38 -21.65 -6.82
C PHE A 239 -2.66 -21.60 -7.66
N PHE A 240 -2.56 -21.23 -8.94
CA PHE A 240 -3.74 -21.12 -9.81
C PHE A 240 -4.43 -22.46 -10.05
N GLY A 241 -3.65 -23.57 -10.12
CA GLY A 241 -4.22 -24.91 -10.21
C GLY A 241 -5.06 -25.30 -8.99
N LEU A 242 -4.82 -24.69 -7.83
CA LEU A 242 -5.62 -24.87 -6.61
C LEU A 242 -6.76 -23.85 -6.51
N LEU A 243 -6.57 -22.62 -7.01
CA LEU A 243 -7.55 -21.54 -6.96
C LEU A 243 -8.73 -21.78 -7.92
N ILE A 244 -8.46 -22.16 -9.18
CA ILE A 244 -9.48 -22.24 -10.23
C ILE A 244 -10.65 -23.15 -9.84
N PRO A 245 -10.44 -24.36 -9.27
CA PRO A 245 -11.56 -25.21 -8.83
C PRO A 245 -12.41 -24.59 -7.72
N LEU A 246 -11.80 -23.81 -6.80
CA LEU A 246 -12.52 -23.13 -5.73
C LEU A 246 -13.41 -22.02 -6.29
N LEU A 247 -12.87 -21.20 -7.20
CA LEU A 247 -13.63 -20.14 -7.86
C LEU A 247 -14.76 -20.70 -8.73
N PHE A 248 -14.51 -21.80 -9.43
CA PHE A 248 -15.57 -22.47 -10.20
C PHE A 248 -16.69 -22.99 -9.28
N ALA A 249 -16.34 -23.63 -8.16
CA ALA A 249 -17.32 -24.09 -7.18
C ALA A 249 -18.10 -22.93 -6.55
N GLN A 250 -17.43 -21.80 -6.27
CA GLN A 250 -18.07 -20.59 -5.79
C GLN A 250 -19.04 -20.02 -6.83
N ALA A 251 -18.64 -19.93 -8.10
CA ALA A 251 -19.47 -19.35 -9.16
C ALA A 251 -20.77 -20.15 -9.36
N VAL A 252 -20.71 -21.47 -9.19
CA VAL A 252 -21.91 -22.32 -9.21
C VAL A 252 -22.81 -22.05 -7.99
N MET A 253 -22.22 -21.82 -6.80
CA MET A 253 -22.99 -21.53 -5.58
C MET A 253 -23.56 -20.11 -5.53
N ASP A 254 -22.88 -19.12 -6.11
CA ASP A 254 -23.36 -17.74 -6.20
C ASP A 254 -24.72 -17.66 -6.92
N ASN A 255 -25.01 -18.62 -7.81
CA ASN A 255 -26.28 -18.73 -8.53
C ASN A 255 -27.40 -19.46 -7.77
N LEU A 256 -27.14 -20.00 -6.58
CA LEU A 256 -28.12 -20.80 -5.81
C LEU A 256 -28.80 -19.97 -4.73
N THR A 257 -28.09 -19.69 -3.64
CA THR A 257 -28.63 -18.95 -2.48
C THR A 257 -27.50 -18.21 -1.77
N GLN A 258 -27.75 -16.97 -1.34
CA GLN A 258 -26.74 -16.07 -0.78
C GLN A 258 -26.07 -16.64 0.48
N LYS A 259 -26.86 -17.23 1.39
CA LYS A 259 -26.35 -17.77 2.66
C LYS A 259 -25.38 -18.94 2.46
N GLU A 260 -25.77 -19.91 1.65
CA GLU A 260 -24.95 -21.07 1.30
C GLU A 260 -23.70 -20.61 0.54
N SER A 261 -23.85 -19.62 -0.34
CA SER A 261 -22.72 -19.08 -1.09
C SER A 261 -21.72 -18.37 -0.19
N LEU A 262 -22.17 -17.60 0.80
CA LEU A 262 -21.31 -16.97 1.80
C LEU A 262 -20.55 -18.01 2.66
N ILE A 263 -21.25 -19.05 3.11
CA ILE A 263 -20.62 -20.15 3.87
C ILE A 263 -19.51 -20.79 3.04
N LEU A 264 -19.79 -21.11 1.77
CA LEU A 264 -18.77 -21.64 0.86
C LEU A 264 -17.66 -20.60 0.62
N GLY A 265 -18.00 -19.33 0.52
CA GLY A 265 -17.08 -18.22 0.35
C GLY A 265 -16.06 -18.15 1.48
N VAL A 266 -16.51 -18.20 2.74
CA VAL A 266 -15.63 -18.22 3.91
C VAL A 266 -14.74 -19.46 3.93
N ILE A 267 -15.29 -20.63 3.57
CA ILE A 267 -14.50 -21.87 3.44
C ILE A 267 -13.41 -21.70 2.36
N ASN A 268 -13.78 -21.18 1.19
CA ASN A 268 -12.87 -20.93 0.08
C ASN A 268 -11.80 -19.90 0.45
N PHE A 269 -12.15 -18.83 1.17
CA PHE A 269 -11.21 -17.84 1.68
C PHE A 269 -10.13 -18.49 2.56
N VAL A 270 -10.55 -19.33 3.52
CA VAL A 270 -9.64 -20.08 4.39
C VAL A 270 -8.70 -20.96 3.55
N LEU A 271 -9.24 -21.67 2.55
CA LEU A 271 -8.44 -22.52 1.67
C LEU A 271 -7.45 -21.72 0.83
N ILE A 272 -7.87 -20.59 0.25
CA ILE A 272 -7.03 -19.67 -0.53
C ILE A 272 -5.87 -19.15 0.31
N LYS A 273 -6.12 -18.71 1.55
CA LYS A 273 -5.07 -18.26 2.47
C LYS A 273 -4.07 -19.38 2.79
N ASN A 274 -4.55 -20.59 3.07
CA ASN A 274 -3.68 -21.74 3.29
C ASN A 274 -2.87 -22.07 2.03
N PHE A 275 -3.48 -22.07 0.84
CA PHE A 275 -2.81 -22.30 -0.45
C PHE A 275 -1.74 -21.26 -0.73
N HIS A 276 -1.97 -19.99 -0.39
CA HIS A 276 -0.96 -18.94 -0.48
C HIS A 276 0.29 -19.28 0.35
N TYR A 277 0.13 -19.62 1.64
CA TYR A 277 1.28 -20.01 2.47
C TYR A 277 1.95 -21.32 2.02
N MET A 278 1.19 -22.25 1.45
CA MET A 278 1.74 -23.47 0.82
C MET A 278 2.55 -23.15 -0.43
N THR A 279 2.10 -22.20 -1.25
CA THR A 279 2.80 -21.72 -2.45
C THR A 279 4.08 -20.97 -2.08
N LEU A 280 4.01 -20.10 -1.07
CA LEU A 280 5.16 -19.40 -0.52
C LEU A 280 6.23 -20.37 0.01
N THR A 281 5.76 -21.39 0.72
CA THR A 281 6.57 -22.52 1.18
C THR A 281 7.25 -23.23 0.02
N TYR A 282 6.48 -23.60 -1.01
CA TYR A 282 6.99 -24.27 -2.21
C TYR A 282 8.10 -23.44 -2.86
N PHE A 283 7.85 -22.13 -3.06
CA PHE A 283 8.82 -21.21 -3.64
C PHE A 283 10.11 -21.15 -2.81
N LEU A 284 10.01 -20.86 -1.51
CA LEU A 284 11.17 -20.66 -0.64
C LEU A 284 12.04 -21.92 -0.59
N VAL A 285 11.41 -23.08 -0.44
CA VAL A 285 12.11 -24.36 -0.36
C VAL A 285 12.76 -24.72 -1.69
N LYS A 286 12.07 -24.50 -2.82
CA LYS A 286 12.64 -24.67 -4.17
C LYS A 286 13.82 -23.74 -4.41
N PHE A 287 13.68 -22.48 -4.01
CA PHE A 287 14.71 -21.48 -4.14
C PHE A 287 15.95 -21.84 -3.32
N VAL A 288 15.79 -22.19 -2.05
CA VAL A 288 16.93 -22.60 -1.20
C VAL A 288 17.56 -23.91 -1.69
N SER A 289 16.76 -24.88 -2.14
CA SER A 289 17.25 -26.12 -2.77
C SER A 289 18.09 -25.81 -4.02
N PHE A 290 17.62 -24.88 -4.86
CA PHE A 290 18.36 -24.45 -6.05
C PHE A 290 19.68 -23.73 -5.70
N LEU A 291 19.68 -22.91 -4.66
CA LEU A 291 20.87 -22.17 -4.22
C LEU A 291 21.93 -23.07 -3.56
N THR A 292 21.49 -24.09 -2.82
CA THR A 292 22.37 -24.96 -2.03
C THR A 292 22.76 -26.24 -2.74
N GLY A 293 21.96 -26.71 -3.71
CA GLY A 293 22.10 -28.04 -4.31
C GLY A 293 21.54 -29.15 -3.42
N GLU A 294 20.91 -28.83 -2.30
CA GLU A 294 20.32 -29.81 -1.38
C GLU A 294 18.91 -30.23 -1.81
N GLU A 295 18.50 -31.44 -1.42
CA GLU A 295 17.20 -32.02 -1.76
C GLU A 295 16.32 -32.21 -0.52
N LEU A 296 14.99 -32.09 -0.63
CA LEU A 296 14.15 -32.59 0.44
C LEU A 296 14.18 -34.11 0.44
N GLU A 297 14.20 -34.69 1.63
CA GLU A 297 13.90 -36.11 1.81
C GLU A 297 12.55 -36.32 2.50
N ILE A 298 11.99 -37.51 2.30
CA ILE A 298 10.78 -37.95 3.00
C ILE A 298 11.20 -38.33 4.42
N MET A 299 10.90 -37.46 5.39
CA MET A 299 11.16 -37.78 6.79
C MET A 299 10.03 -38.64 7.37
N PRO A 300 10.33 -39.72 8.13
CA PRO A 300 9.31 -40.51 8.81
C PRO A 300 8.62 -39.68 9.89
N ARG A 301 7.28 -39.66 9.89
CA ARG A 301 6.46 -38.95 10.90
C ARG A 301 6.49 -39.67 12.25
N ARG A 302 6.55 -38.93 13.37
CA ARG A 302 6.24 -39.52 14.69
C ARG A 302 4.72 -39.63 14.86
N LYS A 303 4.26 -40.60 15.65
CA LYS A 303 2.84 -40.96 15.79
C LYS A 303 1.92 -39.79 16.17
N LYS A 304 2.40 -38.75 16.87
CA LYS A 304 1.59 -37.60 17.34
C LYS A 304 1.82 -36.27 16.59
N ASP A 305 2.74 -36.19 15.63
CA ASP A 305 3.05 -34.93 14.92
C ASP A 305 1.85 -34.39 14.12
N HIS A 306 0.95 -35.30 13.69
CA HIS A 306 -0.27 -34.92 12.98
C HIS A 306 -1.26 -34.14 13.85
N LEU A 307 -1.34 -34.41 15.17
CA LEU A 307 -2.24 -33.68 16.08
C LEU A 307 -1.85 -32.21 16.19
N MET A 308 -0.55 -31.94 16.31
CA MET A 308 -0.02 -30.58 16.38
C MET A 308 -0.18 -29.84 15.05
N ARG A 309 -0.02 -30.54 13.91
CA ARG A 309 -0.33 -30.01 12.58
C ARG A 309 -1.80 -29.56 12.50
N TRP A 310 -2.73 -30.43 12.90
CA TRP A 310 -4.15 -30.11 12.90
C TRP A 310 -4.49 -28.99 13.88
N GLY A 311 -3.82 -28.91 15.04
CA GLY A 311 -3.99 -27.80 15.98
C GLY A 311 -3.58 -26.46 15.37
N VAL A 312 -2.40 -26.39 14.74
CA VAL A 312 -1.92 -25.16 14.06
C VAL A 312 -2.83 -24.78 12.91
N MET A 313 -3.17 -25.74 12.04
CA MET A 313 -4.06 -25.50 10.91
C MET A 313 -5.46 -25.09 11.37
N GLY A 314 -5.96 -25.67 12.46
CA GLY A 314 -7.23 -25.29 13.08
C GLY A 314 -7.22 -23.85 13.58
N CYS A 315 -6.23 -23.47 14.39
CA CYS A 315 -6.11 -22.09 14.87
C CYS A 315 -5.98 -21.08 13.73
N ALA A 316 -5.11 -21.36 12.74
CA ALA A 316 -4.95 -20.50 11.57
C ALA A 316 -6.26 -20.39 10.76
N SER A 317 -6.97 -21.50 10.58
CA SER A 317 -8.23 -21.52 9.84
C SER A 317 -9.35 -20.77 10.56
N ILE A 318 -9.39 -20.78 11.89
CA ILE A 318 -10.35 -19.97 12.66
C ILE A 318 -10.07 -18.48 12.43
N ILE A 319 -8.80 -18.06 12.51
CA ILE A 319 -8.40 -16.67 12.26
C ILE A 319 -8.76 -16.27 10.81
N PHE A 320 -8.43 -17.11 9.84
CA PHE A 320 -8.75 -16.84 8.43
C PHE A 320 -10.25 -16.91 8.15
N ALA A 321 -11.04 -17.67 8.92
CA ALA A 321 -12.48 -17.70 8.79
C ALA A 321 -13.10 -16.41 9.29
N ILE A 322 -12.61 -15.86 10.42
CA ILE A 322 -13.03 -14.54 10.91
C ILE A 322 -12.63 -13.46 9.90
N GLU A 323 -11.38 -13.48 9.42
CA GLU A 323 -10.90 -12.56 8.37
C GLU A 323 -11.75 -12.67 7.09
N GLY A 324 -12.05 -13.89 6.66
CA GLY A 324 -12.84 -14.16 5.46
C GLY A 324 -14.30 -13.77 5.59
N TYR A 325 -14.90 -14.01 6.76
CA TYR A 325 -16.25 -13.54 7.08
C TYR A 325 -16.31 -12.02 7.04
N VAL A 326 -15.39 -11.34 7.73
CA VAL A 326 -15.31 -9.88 7.71
C VAL A 326 -15.10 -9.38 6.28
N TYR A 327 -14.25 -10.05 5.48
CA TYR A 327 -13.96 -9.67 4.10
C TYR A 327 -15.12 -9.87 3.11
N LEU A 328 -15.91 -10.94 3.27
CA LEU A 328 -16.99 -11.31 2.35
C LEU A 328 -18.35 -10.74 2.78
N GLU A 329 -18.54 -10.57 4.09
CA GLU A 329 -19.75 -10.01 4.70
C GLU A 329 -19.54 -8.56 5.14
N THR A 330 -18.64 -7.83 4.50
CA THR A 330 -18.69 -6.36 4.53
C THR A 330 -19.46 -5.84 3.32
N PRO A 331 -20.81 -5.86 3.30
CA PRO A 331 -21.56 -4.88 2.54
C PRO A 331 -21.57 -3.53 3.30
N ASP A 332 -21.47 -2.45 2.52
CA ASP A 332 -21.53 -1.04 2.92
C ASP A 332 -22.62 -0.78 3.98
N THR A 333 -22.22 -0.45 5.21
CA THR A 333 -23.17 0.19 6.13
C THR A 333 -23.35 1.68 5.83
N ASN A 334 -22.45 2.27 5.05
CA ASN A 334 -22.58 3.61 4.49
C ASN A 334 -22.14 3.58 3.03
N THR A 335 -23.03 3.96 2.13
CA THR A 335 -22.64 4.26 0.75
C THR A 335 -21.61 5.40 0.75
N PRO A 336 -20.41 5.19 0.21
CA PRO A 336 -19.37 6.22 0.20
C PRO A 336 -19.82 7.42 -0.63
N LEU A 337 -19.47 8.62 -0.18
CA LEU A 337 -19.69 9.84 -0.97
C LEU A 337 -18.86 9.78 -2.26
N VAL A 338 -19.47 10.06 -3.40
CA VAL A 338 -18.76 10.13 -4.68
C VAL A 338 -18.40 11.58 -4.97
N ILE A 339 -17.10 11.86 -5.07
CA ILE A 339 -16.54 13.21 -5.12
C ILE A 339 -15.79 13.39 -6.44
N SER A 340 -16.17 14.39 -7.24
CA SER A 340 -15.44 14.70 -8.49
C SER A 340 -14.17 15.46 -8.17
N HIS A 341 -13.04 15.00 -8.70
CA HIS A 341 -11.75 15.67 -8.58
C HIS A 341 -11.68 16.89 -9.52
N ARG A 342 -11.29 18.05 -8.96
CA ARG A 342 -11.14 19.34 -9.68
C ARG A 342 -12.36 19.78 -10.50
N GLY A 343 -13.55 19.30 -10.15
CA GLY A 343 -14.80 19.56 -10.86
C GLY A 343 -14.88 19.01 -12.28
N VAL A 344 -14.04 18.04 -12.65
CA VAL A 344 -14.08 17.36 -13.94
C VAL A 344 -14.38 15.87 -13.73
N SER A 345 -15.11 15.29 -14.67
CA SER A 345 -15.31 13.85 -14.76
C SER A 345 -15.19 13.43 -16.22
N ASN A 346 -14.43 12.38 -16.53
CA ASN A 346 -14.26 11.88 -17.90
C ASN A 346 -13.90 12.96 -18.93
N LYS A 347 -13.00 13.87 -18.54
CA LYS A 347 -12.52 14.97 -19.39
C LYS A 347 -13.65 15.89 -19.90
N ASN A 348 -14.74 16.03 -19.15
CA ASN A 348 -15.90 16.83 -19.57
C ASN A 348 -15.69 18.37 -19.53
N GLY A 349 -14.53 18.87 -19.13
CA GLY A 349 -14.23 20.31 -19.09
C GLY A 349 -12.78 20.60 -18.74
N VAL A 350 -12.48 21.89 -18.55
CA VAL A 350 -11.20 22.35 -18.01
C VAL A 350 -11.26 22.31 -16.48
N GLN A 351 -10.27 21.69 -15.83
CA GLN A 351 -10.22 21.55 -14.37
C GLN A 351 -10.38 22.90 -13.64
N ASN A 352 -11.03 22.89 -12.47
CA ASN A 352 -11.17 24.06 -11.59
C ASN A 352 -11.85 25.28 -12.29
N THR A 353 -12.89 25.05 -13.08
CA THR A 353 -13.62 26.14 -13.76
C THR A 353 -15.12 26.08 -13.54
N VAL A 354 -15.79 27.24 -13.61
CA VAL A 354 -17.26 27.29 -13.60
C VAL A 354 -17.86 26.46 -14.74
N GLN A 355 -17.20 26.42 -15.90
CA GLN A 355 -17.62 25.61 -17.04
C GLN A 355 -17.65 24.11 -16.70
N SER A 356 -16.61 23.58 -16.05
CA SER A 356 -16.58 22.17 -15.67
C SER A 356 -17.54 21.87 -14.53
N LEU A 357 -17.66 22.76 -13.55
CA LEU A 357 -18.68 22.69 -12.48
C LEU A 357 -20.08 22.48 -13.03
N GLU A 358 -20.53 23.32 -13.97
CA GLU A 358 -21.89 23.26 -14.52
C GLU A 358 -22.19 21.94 -15.23
N LYS A 359 -21.20 21.34 -15.88
CA LYS A 359 -21.34 20.05 -16.54
C LYS A 359 -21.30 18.90 -15.55
N THR A 360 -20.32 18.92 -14.65
CA THR A 360 -20.10 17.85 -13.69
C THR A 360 -21.22 17.77 -12.65
N ALA A 361 -21.82 18.90 -12.26
CA ALA A 361 -23.01 18.91 -11.39
C ALA A 361 -24.21 18.16 -12.00
N GLN A 362 -24.29 18.01 -13.33
CA GLN A 362 -25.34 17.22 -13.99
C GLN A 362 -25.22 15.72 -13.70
N LEU A 363 -24.00 15.25 -13.38
CA LEU A 363 -23.73 13.87 -12.95
C LEU A 363 -24.08 13.64 -11.47
N LYS A 364 -24.55 14.70 -10.76
CA LYS A 364 -25.00 14.67 -9.36
C LYS A 364 -24.00 14.02 -8.38
N PRO A 365 -22.71 14.41 -8.39
CA PRO A 365 -21.79 13.96 -7.34
C PRO A 365 -22.21 14.52 -5.98
N ASP A 366 -21.89 13.79 -4.91
CA ASP A 366 -22.17 14.23 -3.55
C ASP A 366 -21.43 15.52 -3.21
N LEU A 367 -20.16 15.61 -3.65
CA LEU A 367 -19.33 16.82 -3.59
C LEU A 367 -18.53 17.00 -4.88
N ILE A 368 -18.15 18.23 -5.17
CA ILE A 368 -17.11 18.55 -6.15
C ILE A 368 -15.89 19.08 -5.42
N GLU A 369 -14.78 18.37 -5.54
CA GLU A 369 -13.46 18.78 -5.07
C GLU A 369 -12.86 19.81 -6.02
N MET A 370 -12.16 20.78 -5.45
CA MET A 370 -11.59 21.92 -6.18
C MET A 370 -10.48 22.61 -5.39
N ASP A 371 -9.55 23.25 -6.09
CA ASP A 371 -8.34 23.83 -5.53
C ASP A 371 -8.36 25.37 -5.54
N VAL A 372 -8.06 25.97 -4.40
CA VAL A 372 -8.04 27.44 -4.22
C VAL A 372 -6.66 27.90 -3.77
N GLN A 373 -6.18 28.98 -4.40
CA GLN A 373 -4.94 29.68 -4.05
C GLN A 373 -5.17 31.18 -3.89
N GLU A 374 -4.36 31.82 -3.05
CA GLU A 374 -4.34 33.28 -2.93
C GLU A 374 -3.60 33.93 -4.11
N THR A 375 -4.09 35.08 -4.55
CA THR A 375 -3.50 35.92 -5.59
C THR A 375 -2.62 37.03 -4.99
N LYS A 376 -1.85 37.72 -5.83
CA LYS A 376 -0.98 38.83 -5.42
C LYS A 376 -1.70 39.93 -4.62
N ASP A 377 -2.95 40.18 -4.95
CA ASP A 377 -3.84 41.19 -4.36
C ASP A 377 -4.73 40.64 -3.22
N GLY A 378 -4.39 39.47 -2.68
CA GLY A 378 -5.09 38.88 -1.52
C GLY A 378 -6.50 38.37 -1.83
N GLN A 379 -6.81 38.16 -3.11
CA GLN A 379 -8.04 37.51 -3.56
C GLN A 379 -7.79 36.02 -3.79
N PHE A 380 -8.81 35.28 -4.22
CA PHE A 380 -8.75 33.81 -4.32
C PHE A 380 -9.12 33.33 -5.72
N VAL A 381 -8.23 32.52 -6.30
CA VAL A 381 -8.34 31.98 -7.66
C VAL A 381 -8.44 30.47 -7.64
N MET A 382 -9.13 29.93 -8.65
CA MET A 382 -9.22 28.50 -8.91
C MET A 382 -7.94 27.98 -9.60
N MET A 383 -7.08 27.26 -8.88
CA MET A 383 -5.83 26.74 -9.44
C MET A 383 -5.22 25.60 -8.61
N HIS A 384 -4.97 24.45 -9.25
CA HIS A 384 -4.31 23.30 -8.63
C HIS A 384 -2.78 23.49 -8.50
N ASP A 385 -2.12 23.81 -9.62
CA ASP A 385 -0.67 23.81 -9.69
C ASP A 385 -0.09 25.08 -9.06
N ALA A 386 1.07 24.95 -8.40
CA ALA A 386 1.80 26.11 -7.86
C ALA A 386 2.31 27.05 -8.97
N ASN A 387 2.43 26.57 -10.21
CA ASN A 387 2.90 27.35 -11.35
C ASN A 387 1.96 27.16 -12.55
N LEU A 388 1.62 28.27 -13.19
CA LEU A 388 0.65 28.35 -14.28
C LEU A 388 1.13 27.69 -15.59
N LYS A 389 2.44 27.41 -15.71
CA LYS A 389 3.08 26.99 -16.97
C LYS A 389 2.45 25.76 -17.61
N ASN A 390 1.97 24.81 -16.82
CA ASN A 390 1.36 23.59 -17.37
C ASN A 390 0.02 23.86 -18.06
N LEU A 391 -0.80 24.75 -17.48
CA LEU A 391 -2.17 25.00 -17.93
C LEU A 391 -2.28 26.20 -18.88
N THR A 392 -1.42 27.21 -18.70
CA THR A 392 -1.49 28.48 -19.42
C THR A 392 -0.25 28.76 -20.29
N GLY A 393 0.85 28.02 -20.08
CA GLY A 393 2.16 28.33 -20.68
C GLY A 393 2.91 29.49 -20.02
N ILE A 394 2.27 30.25 -19.11
CA ILE A 394 2.86 31.38 -18.40
C ILE A 394 3.70 30.87 -17.24
N ASN A 395 4.99 31.22 -17.20
CA ASN A 395 5.87 30.85 -16.10
C ASN A 395 5.74 31.82 -14.91
N ALA A 396 4.60 31.78 -14.23
CA ALA A 396 4.30 32.56 -13.04
C ALA A 396 3.52 31.71 -12.02
N THR A 397 3.54 32.11 -10.76
CA THR A 397 2.69 31.53 -9.68
C THR A 397 1.45 32.40 -9.47
N PRO A 398 0.34 31.87 -8.91
CA PRO A 398 -0.84 32.69 -8.61
C PRO A 398 -0.52 33.94 -7.77
N GLN A 399 0.42 33.85 -6.83
CA GLN A 399 0.86 34.95 -5.98
C GLN A 399 1.70 36.01 -6.71
N ASP A 400 2.06 35.80 -7.98
CA ASP A 400 2.77 36.79 -8.80
C ASP A 400 1.81 37.71 -9.59
N LEU A 401 0.51 37.35 -9.68
CA LEU A 401 -0.50 38.00 -10.51
C LEU A 401 -1.74 38.37 -9.69
N THR A 402 -2.41 39.45 -10.07
CA THR A 402 -3.70 39.86 -9.51
C THR A 402 -4.83 38.94 -9.99
N LEU A 403 -5.96 38.91 -9.29
CA LEU A 403 -7.12 38.13 -9.72
C LEU A 403 -7.62 38.55 -11.11
N ASP A 404 -7.61 39.84 -11.41
CA ASP A 404 -8.02 40.37 -12.71
C ASP A 404 -7.11 39.89 -13.84
N GLU A 405 -5.79 39.82 -13.63
CA GLU A 405 -4.84 39.27 -14.61
C GLU A 405 -5.09 37.77 -14.83
N LEU A 406 -5.30 37.02 -13.75
CA LEU A 406 -5.52 35.57 -13.81
C LEU A 406 -6.84 35.24 -14.51
N THR A 407 -7.94 35.85 -14.09
CA THR A 407 -9.28 35.59 -14.67
C THR A 407 -9.43 36.07 -16.11
N ASN A 408 -8.48 36.87 -16.61
CA ASN A 408 -8.41 37.22 -18.03
C ASN A 408 -7.59 36.24 -18.88
N THR A 409 -6.93 35.27 -18.28
CA THR A 409 -6.08 34.28 -18.95
C THR A 409 -6.90 33.12 -19.52
N ASP A 410 -6.71 32.84 -20.81
CA ASP A 410 -7.31 31.68 -21.48
C ASP A 410 -6.58 30.39 -21.09
N ILE A 411 -7.35 29.33 -20.87
CA ILE A 411 -6.89 27.99 -20.52
C ILE A 411 -7.55 26.96 -21.41
N TYR A 412 -6.78 25.93 -21.77
CA TYR A 412 -7.23 24.85 -22.62
C TYR A 412 -6.85 23.50 -22.04
N GLU A 413 -7.84 22.63 -21.92
CA GLU A 413 -7.66 21.26 -21.46
C GLU A 413 -8.82 20.40 -21.99
N ASN A 414 -8.58 19.12 -22.24
CA ASN A 414 -9.64 18.17 -22.59
C ASN A 414 -10.49 18.54 -23.84
N GLY A 415 -9.97 19.35 -24.76
CA GLY A 415 -10.73 19.82 -25.92
C GLY A 415 -11.60 21.05 -25.64
N TYR A 416 -11.56 21.59 -24.43
CA TYR A 416 -12.31 22.77 -24.01
C TYR A 416 -11.39 23.97 -23.82
N GLN A 417 -11.92 25.15 -24.13
CA GLN A 417 -11.27 26.43 -23.86
C GLN A 417 -12.21 27.28 -23.01
N THR A 418 -11.63 27.93 -22.00
CA THR A 418 -12.33 28.88 -21.13
C THR A 418 -11.30 29.81 -20.48
N LYS A 419 -11.74 30.65 -19.55
CA LYS A 419 -10.85 31.46 -18.69
C LYS A 419 -10.72 30.87 -17.30
N ILE A 420 -9.64 31.22 -16.61
CA ILE A 420 -9.46 30.90 -15.18
C ILE A 420 -10.63 31.50 -14.39
N SER A 421 -11.20 30.73 -13.47
CA SER A 421 -12.30 31.19 -12.61
C SER A 421 -11.77 31.81 -11.31
N SER A 422 -12.46 32.83 -10.80
CA SER A 422 -12.29 33.25 -9.41
C SER A 422 -13.00 32.28 -8.48
N PHE A 423 -12.57 32.21 -7.22
CA PHE A 423 -13.29 31.41 -6.23
C PHE A 423 -14.70 31.96 -5.96
N ASP A 424 -14.87 33.29 -5.97
CA ASP A 424 -16.17 33.95 -5.83
C ASP A 424 -17.19 33.42 -6.86
N ALA A 425 -16.81 33.43 -8.15
CA ALA A 425 -17.69 32.99 -9.23
C ALA A 425 -17.99 31.49 -9.13
N TYR A 426 -17.01 30.68 -8.74
CA TYR A 426 -17.18 29.24 -8.57
C TYR A 426 -18.14 28.92 -7.42
N LEU A 427 -17.93 29.56 -6.26
CA LEU A 427 -18.75 29.37 -5.07
C LEU A 427 -20.19 29.84 -5.28
N GLU A 428 -20.38 31.02 -5.89
CA GLU A 428 -21.71 31.53 -6.23
C GLU A 428 -22.44 30.57 -7.15
N ARG A 429 -21.77 30.07 -8.19
CA ARG A 429 -22.40 29.14 -9.14
C ARG A 429 -22.72 27.79 -8.51
N ALA A 430 -21.83 27.25 -7.68
CA ALA A 430 -22.07 25.99 -6.98
C ALA A 430 -23.29 26.08 -6.07
N ASN A 431 -23.42 27.19 -5.33
CA ASN A 431 -24.58 27.48 -4.49
C ASN A 431 -25.87 27.61 -5.30
N ALA A 432 -25.82 28.30 -6.44
CA ALA A 432 -26.98 28.40 -7.34
C ALA A 432 -27.42 27.03 -7.91
N LEU A 433 -26.49 26.08 -8.02
CA LEU A 433 -26.76 24.70 -8.45
C LEU A 433 -27.12 23.77 -7.28
N ASN A 434 -27.09 24.24 -6.02
CA ASN A 434 -27.14 23.42 -4.81
C ASN A 434 -26.10 22.29 -4.78
N GLN A 435 -24.94 22.50 -5.42
CA GLN A 435 -23.84 21.54 -5.45
C GLN A 435 -22.89 21.80 -4.27
N LYS A 436 -22.66 20.79 -3.43
CA LYS A 436 -21.70 20.89 -2.33
C LYS A 436 -20.27 20.79 -2.86
N LEU A 437 -19.36 21.51 -2.19
CA LEU A 437 -17.94 21.55 -2.55
C LEU A 437 -17.07 20.93 -1.45
N LEU A 438 -15.99 20.29 -1.86
CA LEU A 438 -14.84 19.94 -1.03
C LEU A 438 -13.68 20.88 -1.42
N ILE A 439 -13.49 21.93 -0.64
CA ILE A 439 -12.59 23.04 -0.99
C ILE A 439 -11.18 22.72 -0.46
N GLU A 440 -10.22 22.48 -1.36
CA GLU A 440 -8.82 22.36 -0.99
C GLU A 440 -8.13 23.73 -0.97
N ILE A 441 -7.62 24.14 0.19
CA ILE A 441 -6.73 25.31 0.28
C ILE A 441 -5.29 24.86 0.05
N LYS A 442 -4.68 25.36 -1.03
CA LYS A 442 -3.26 25.18 -1.32
C LYS A 442 -2.48 26.35 -0.72
N THR A 443 -1.46 26.05 0.07
CA THR A 443 -0.62 27.07 0.71
C THR A 443 0.73 27.24 0.01
N SER A 444 1.22 28.46 0.03
CA SER A 444 2.51 28.90 -0.52
C SER A 444 3.23 29.79 0.49
N LYS A 445 4.57 29.78 0.44
CA LYS A 445 5.38 30.71 1.25
C LYS A 445 5.22 32.18 0.83
N LYS A 446 4.60 32.43 -0.33
CA LYS A 446 4.31 33.77 -0.85
C LYS A 446 2.93 34.28 -0.42
N ASP A 447 2.10 33.43 0.19
CA ASP A 447 0.79 33.85 0.67
C ASP A 447 0.93 34.92 1.75
N SER A 448 -0.10 35.77 1.87
CA SER A 448 -0.17 36.77 2.91
C SER A 448 -0.26 36.09 4.29
N PRO A 449 0.36 36.66 5.34
CA PRO A 449 0.27 36.09 6.68
C PRO A 449 -1.17 35.98 7.22
N GLN A 450 -2.09 36.79 6.68
CA GLN A 450 -3.51 36.82 7.03
C GLN A 450 -4.41 36.06 6.05
N MET A 451 -3.85 35.33 5.08
CA MET A 451 -4.59 34.67 3.99
C MET A 451 -5.81 33.89 4.50
N MET A 452 -5.61 33.01 5.49
CA MET A 452 -6.71 32.21 6.05
C MET A 452 -7.72 33.04 6.83
N ASP A 453 -7.29 34.11 7.50
CA ASP A 453 -8.20 34.98 8.25
C ASP A 453 -9.12 35.73 7.28
N HIS A 454 -8.57 36.27 6.18
CA HIS A 454 -9.35 36.90 5.11
C HIS A 454 -10.26 35.90 4.38
N PHE A 455 -9.77 34.67 4.11
CA PHE A 455 -10.58 33.62 3.50
C PHE A 455 -11.80 33.28 4.36
N LEU A 456 -11.60 33.03 5.66
CA LEU A 456 -12.66 32.62 6.57
C LEU A 456 -13.63 33.77 6.87
N GLU A 457 -13.15 35.01 6.98
CA GLU A 457 -13.99 36.20 7.10
C GLU A 457 -14.93 36.33 5.90
N LYS A 458 -14.42 36.13 4.67
CA LYS A 458 -15.19 36.29 3.44
C LYS A 458 -16.13 35.11 3.16
N TYR A 459 -15.69 33.87 3.40
CA TYR A 459 -16.39 32.67 2.91
C TYR A 459 -16.91 31.72 4.00
N GLY A 460 -16.39 31.80 5.24
CA GLY A 460 -16.66 30.81 6.29
C GLY A 460 -18.15 30.62 6.59
N ALA A 461 -18.90 31.71 6.71
CA ALA A 461 -20.35 31.66 6.94
C ALA A 461 -21.12 31.01 5.77
N THR A 462 -20.73 31.28 4.53
CA THR A 462 -21.32 30.69 3.32
C THR A 462 -21.00 29.20 3.23
N ILE A 463 -19.74 28.82 3.48
CA ILE A 463 -19.28 27.42 3.52
C ILE A 463 -20.13 26.61 4.50
N LYS A 464 -20.32 27.13 5.72
CA LYS A 464 -21.18 26.50 6.74
C LYS A 464 -22.63 26.40 6.29
N LYS A 465 -23.21 27.51 5.81
CA LYS A 465 -24.63 27.57 5.41
C LYS A 465 -24.99 26.56 4.33
N TYR A 466 -24.13 26.37 3.32
CA TYR A 466 -24.37 25.46 2.20
C TYR A 466 -23.82 24.04 2.43
N GLY A 467 -23.23 23.77 3.61
CA GLY A 467 -22.69 22.47 3.96
C GLY A 467 -21.52 22.05 3.10
N HIS A 468 -20.71 23.02 2.65
CA HIS A 468 -19.42 22.73 2.02
C HIS A 468 -18.43 22.20 3.04
N GLN A 469 -17.40 21.53 2.56
CA GLN A 469 -16.32 20.94 3.36
C GLN A 469 -15.00 21.56 2.92
N MET A 470 -14.01 21.53 3.81
CA MET A 470 -12.66 22.04 3.54
C MET A 470 -11.62 20.94 3.69
N GLN A 471 -10.50 21.07 2.99
CA GLN A 471 -9.34 20.20 3.18
C GLN A 471 -8.03 20.92 2.88
N SER A 472 -6.92 20.41 3.40
CA SER A 472 -5.58 20.88 3.04
C SER A 472 -4.49 19.89 3.41
N LEU A 473 -3.38 19.93 2.67
CA LEU A 473 -2.09 19.32 3.05
C LEU A 473 -1.37 20.11 4.16
N ASP A 474 -1.80 21.35 4.45
CA ASP A 474 -1.25 22.19 5.49
C ASP A 474 -2.13 22.15 6.74
N TYR A 475 -1.60 21.59 7.82
CA TYR A 475 -2.34 21.46 9.07
C TYR A 475 -2.66 22.82 9.72
N HIS A 476 -1.92 23.88 9.39
CA HIS A 476 -2.25 25.22 9.87
C HIS A 476 -3.63 25.69 9.37
N VAL A 477 -4.00 25.33 8.14
CA VAL A 477 -5.33 25.60 7.58
C VAL A 477 -6.40 24.90 8.43
N ILE A 478 -6.16 23.64 8.78
CA ILE A 478 -7.08 22.84 9.61
C ILE A 478 -7.31 23.52 10.97
N ASP A 479 -6.23 23.92 11.64
CA ASP A 479 -6.33 24.60 12.94
C ASP A 479 -7.05 25.96 12.83
N LYS A 480 -6.82 26.73 11.76
CA LYS A 480 -7.51 28.00 11.50
C LYS A 480 -9.02 27.82 11.29
N VAL A 481 -9.42 26.83 10.49
CA VAL A 481 -10.84 26.50 10.26
C VAL A 481 -11.51 26.09 11.57
N LEU A 482 -10.91 25.18 12.33
CA LEU A 482 -11.46 24.70 13.61
C LEU A 482 -11.53 25.80 14.69
N THR A 483 -10.62 26.78 14.64
CA THR A 483 -10.62 27.93 15.55
C THR A 483 -11.72 28.93 15.18
N TYR A 484 -11.97 29.12 13.89
CA TYR A 484 -13.05 29.98 13.40
C TYR A 484 -14.42 29.38 13.71
N ASP A 485 -14.65 28.13 13.30
CA ASP A 485 -15.90 27.41 13.57
C ASP A 485 -15.69 25.89 13.44
N SER A 486 -15.76 25.18 14.57
CA SER A 486 -15.56 23.72 14.63
C SER A 486 -16.69 22.91 13.98
N GLU A 487 -17.82 23.53 13.62
CA GLU A 487 -18.90 22.86 12.88
C GLU A 487 -18.62 22.75 11.38
N ILE A 488 -17.63 23.48 10.83
CA ILE A 488 -17.21 23.34 9.43
C ILE A 488 -16.40 22.04 9.29
N PRO A 489 -16.85 21.06 8.48
CA PRO A 489 -16.09 19.83 8.27
C PRO A 489 -14.76 20.14 7.57
N VAL A 490 -13.65 19.71 8.18
CA VAL A 490 -12.31 19.97 7.65
C VAL A 490 -11.41 18.74 7.73
N TYR A 491 -10.83 18.36 6.58
CA TYR A 491 -10.08 17.11 6.41
C TYR A 491 -8.59 17.38 6.20
N PHE A 492 -7.75 16.60 6.86
CA PHE A 492 -6.31 16.69 6.69
C PHE A 492 -5.85 15.73 5.58
N ILE A 493 -5.26 16.28 4.51
CA ILE A 493 -4.78 15.48 3.39
C ILE A 493 -3.44 14.84 3.76
N LEU A 494 -3.32 13.55 3.51
CA LEU A 494 -2.15 12.75 3.82
C LEU A 494 -1.75 11.91 2.61
N PRO A 495 -0.68 12.28 1.89
CA PRO A 495 -0.26 11.58 0.69
C PRO A 495 0.46 10.26 1.00
N TYR A 496 0.79 10.01 2.27
CA TYR A 496 1.50 8.81 2.69
C TYR A 496 1.23 8.47 4.15
N ASN A 497 0.86 7.22 4.40
CA ASN A 497 0.63 6.66 5.73
C ASN A 497 1.94 6.23 6.41
N SER A 498 2.38 6.94 7.44
CA SER A 498 3.56 6.58 8.24
C SER A 498 3.20 6.19 9.67
N ILE A 499 2.92 7.18 10.51
CA ILE A 499 2.43 7.06 11.88
C ILE A 499 1.01 7.62 11.88
N PHE A 500 0.09 6.91 12.55
CA PHE A 500 -1.29 7.37 12.64
C PHE A 500 -1.34 8.77 13.28
N PRO A 501 -1.83 9.79 12.55
CA PRO A 501 -1.93 11.17 13.01
C PRO A 501 -2.96 11.28 14.15
N ARG A 502 -2.73 12.17 15.11
CA ARG A 502 -3.71 12.43 16.20
C ARG A 502 -4.19 13.86 16.12
N THR A 503 -5.03 14.16 15.15
CA THR A 503 -5.47 15.52 14.85
C THR A 503 -6.87 15.79 15.39
N LYS A 504 -7.29 17.07 15.36
CA LYS A 504 -8.67 17.48 15.64
C LYS A 504 -9.52 17.62 14.36
N ALA A 505 -8.95 17.29 13.21
CA ALA A 505 -9.65 17.31 11.93
C ALA A 505 -10.88 16.40 11.98
N THR A 506 -11.92 16.76 11.24
CA THR A 506 -13.13 15.93 11.05
C THR A 506 -12.77 14.56 10.46
N GLY A 507 -11.72 14.51 9.64
CA GLY A 507 -11.27 13.30 9.00
C GLY A 507 -9.94 13.46 8.28
N TYR A 508 -9.63 12.44 7.47
CA TYR A 508 -8.42 12.40 6.64
C TYR A 508 -8.79 12.16 5.18
N THR A 509 -8.04 12.79 4.27
CA THR A 509 -8.10 12.49 2.83
C THR A 509 -6.79 11.78 2.43
N MET A 510 -6.85 10.47 2.20
CA MET A 510 -5.68 9.61 2.05
C MET A 510 -5.46 9.15 0.62
N GLU A 511 -4.21 9.07 0.19
CA GLU A 511 -3.89 8.42 -1.09
C GLU A 511 -4.08 6.90 -0.99
N TYR A 512 -4.89 6.32 -1.88
CA TYR A 512 -5.42 4.96 -1.72
C TYR A 512 -4.33 3.88 -1.72
N SER A 513 -3.27 4.03 -2.53
CA SER A 513 -2.20 3.04 -2.65
C SER A 513 -1.38 2.92 -1.35
N THR A 514 -1.25 4.03 -0.60
CA THR A 514 -0.52 4.06 0.68
C THR A 514 -1.35 3.65 1.90
N LEU A 515 -2.68 3.56 1.75
CA LEU A 515 -3.58 3.18 2.83
C LEU A 515 -3.43 1.69 3.18
N ASP A 516 -3.43 1.38 4.48
CA ASP A 516 -3.36 0.01 5.01
C ASP A 516 -4.45 -0.23 6.07
N GLU A 517 -4.78 -1.50 6.31
CA GLU A 517 -5.78 -1.92 7.32
C GLU A 517 -5.41 -1.40 8.72
N TYR A 518 -4.12 -1.20 9.01
CA TYR A 518 -3.68 -0.70 10.29
C TYR A 518 -4.16 0.74 10.56
N PHE A 519 -4.07 1.63 9.57
CA PHE A 519 -4.56 3.00 9.67
C PHE A 519 -6.07 3.03 9.92
N VAL A 520 -6.82 2.26 9.14
CA VAL A 520 -8.28 2.18 9.23
C VAL A 520 -8.73 1.62 10.59
N ASN A 521 -8.10 0.53 11.05
CA ASN A 521 -8.39 -0.03 12.38
C ASN A 521 -8.15 0.96 13.52
N LYS A 522 -7.22 1.91 13.36
CA LYS A 522 -7.03 3.01 14.30
C LYS A 522 -8.09 4.09 14.15
N LEU A 523 -8.45 4.42 12.92
CA LEU A 523 -9.50 5.38 12.62
C LEU A 523 -10.86 4.93 13.18
N TRP A 524 -11.20 3.64 13.11
CA TRP A 524 -12.44 3.10 13.69
C TRP A 524 -12.55 3.23 15.22
N THR A 525 -11.46 3.61 15.90
CA THR A 525 -11.49 3.95 17.34
C THR A 525 -11.69 5.44 17.61
N THR A 526 -11.97 6.23 16.56
CA THR A 526 -12.25 7.67 16.61
C THR A 526 -13.54 7.98 15.83
N ASP A 527 -14.10 9.17 16.02
CA ASP A 527 -15.27 9.64 15.25
C ASP A 527 -14.86 10.29 13.91
N GLN A 528 -13.63 10.06 13.46
CA GLN A 528 -13.08 10.72 12.28
C GLN A 528 -13.38 9.94 11.01
N ARG A 529 -13.67 10.67 9.93
CA ARG A 529 -13.99 10.10 8.62
C ARG A 529 -12.77 9.91 7.71
N LEU A 530 -12.92 9.07 6.69
CA LEU A 530 -11.90 8.76 5.70
C LEU A 530 -12.39 9.05 4.28
N TYR A 531 -11.76 10.00 3.61
CA TYR A 531 -11.83 10.12 2.15
C TYR A 531 -10.59 9.52 1.52
N VAL A 532 -10.73 8.98 0.30
CA VAL A 532 -9.62 8.39 -0.45
C VAL A 532 -9.50 9.00 -1.84
N TRP A 533 -8.26 9.15 -2.32
CA TRP A 533 -7.96 9.68 -3.65
C TRP A 533 -6.78 8.95 -4.33
N THR A 534 -6.67 8.92 -5.65
CA THR A 534 -7.74 9.16 -6.64
C THR A 534 -8.27 7.81 -7.12
N VAL A 535 -9.57 7.56 -6.98
CA VAL A 535 -10.21 6.27 -7.26
C VAL A 535 -10.64 6.19 -8.73
N ASN A 536 -9.71 5.79 -9.60
CA ASN A 536 -9.92 5.77 -11.06
C ASN A 536 -9.97 4.37 -11.68
N GLY A 537 -10.11 3.32 -10.87
CA GLY A 537 -10.21 1.94 -11.35
C GLY A 537 -10.82 1.00 -10.32
N SER A 538 -11.22 -0.18 -10.76
CA SER A 538 -11.89 -1.18 -9.91
C SER A 538 -11.05 -1.59 -8.71
N GLU A 539 -9.74 -1.79 -8.86
CA GLU A 539 -8.85 -2.12 -7.74
C GLU A 539 -8.85 -1.02 -6.66
N ALA A 540 -8.77 0.24 -7.08
CA ALA A 540 -8.82 1.38 -6.16
C ALA A 540 -10.18 1.47 -5.46
N PHE A 541 -11.27 1.24 -6.21
CA PHE A 541 -12.64 1.20 -5.68
C PHE A 541 -12.82 0.09 -4.65
N ASP A 542 -12.44 -1.14 -4.99
CA ASP A 542 -12.55 -2.31 -4.11
C ASP A 542 -11.76 -2.09 -2.83
N LYS A 543 -10.55 -1.54 -2.94
CA LYS A 543 -9.72 -1.23 -1.78
C LYS A 543 -10.37 -0.16 -0.91
N ALA A 544 -10.94 0.89 -1.52
CA ALA A 544 -11.62 1.97 -0.81
C ALA A 544 -12.84 1.47 -0.02
N VAL A 545 -13.72 0.68 -0.65
CA VAL A 545 -14.88 0.05 -0.01
C VAL A 545 -14.44 -0.87 1.12
N ARG A 546 -13.46 -1.75 0.87
CA ARG A 546 -12.94 -2.70 1.86
C ARG A 546 -12.39 -2.02 3.12
N LEU A 547 -11.80 -0.85 2.93
CA LEU A 547 -11.21 -0.04 4.00
C LEU A 547 -12.24 0.88 4.65
N GLY A 548 -13.53 0.79 4.27
CA GLY A 548 -14.62 1.56 4.83
C GLY A 548 -14.44 3.06 4.62
N ALA A 549 -13.99 3.47 3.43
CA ALA A 549 -13.89 4.88 3.10
C ALA A 549 -15.28 5.53 3.11
N ASP A 550 -15.42 6.67 3.79
CA ASP A 550 -16.64 7.48 3.80
C ASP A 550 -16.84 8.28 2.51
N GLY A 551 -15.80 8.41 1.67
CA GLY A 551 -15.87 9.12 0.40
C GLY A 551 -14.70 8.83 -0.54
N MET A 552 -14.96 8.91 -1.84
CA MET A 552 -14.02 8.59 -2.92
C MET A 552 -13.90 9.77 -3.87
N ILE A 553 -12.69 10.32 -3.98
CA ILE A 553 -12.36 11.37 -4.95
C ILE A 553 -11.91 10.69 -6.25
N THR A 554 -12.54 11.05 -7.37
CA THR A 554 -12.33 10.38 -8.66
C THR A 554 -12.34 11.35 -9.85
N ASP A 555 -11.59 11.02 -10.89
CA ASP A 555 -11.66 11.66 -12.21
C ASP A 555 -12.76 11.04 -13.11
N ASP A 556 -13.43 9.98 -12.66
CA ASP A 556 -14.46 9.23 -13.39
C ASP A 556 -15.64 8.89 -12.46
N LEU A 557 -16.56 9.85 -12.31
CA LEU A 557 -17.76 9.70 -11.48
C LEU A 557 -18.64 8.54 -11.95
N GLU A 558 -18.83 8.39 -13.26
CA GLU A 558 -19.75 7.40 -13.82
C GLU A 558 -19.27 5.98 -13.52
N MET A 559 -17.96 5.74 -13.61
CA MET A 559 -17.37 4.46 -13.22
C MET A 559 -17.59 4.19 -11.73
N VAL A 560 -17.27 5.15 -10.85
CA VAL A 560 -17.47 4.93 -9.40
C VAL A 560 -18.95 4.76 -9.05
N GLN A 561 -19.85 5.57 -9.60
CA GLN A 561 -21.30 5.44 -9.38
C GLN A 561 -21.83 4.08 -9.87
N SER A 562 -21.34 3.60 -11.02
CA SER A 562 -21.68 2.27 -11.52
C SER A 562 -21.17 1.17 -10.58
N GLN A 563 -19.94 1.29 -10.08
CA GLN A 563 -19.35 0.31 -9.16
C GLN A 563 -20.07 0.32 -7.79
N VAL A 564 -20.43 1.49 -7.26
CA VAL A 564 -21.26 1.62 -6.05
C VAL A 564 -22.60 0.91 -6.24
N THR A 565 -23.26 1.13 -7.38
CA THR A 565 -24.55 0.46 -7.68
C THR A 565 -24.37 -1.06 -7.75
N MET A 566 -23.33 -1.54 -8.44
CA MET A 566 -23.03 -2.97 -8.52
C MET A 566 -22.65 -3.59 -7.16
N ALA A 567 -22.01 -2.83 -6.28
CA ALA A 567 -21.66 -3.28 -4.93
C ALA A 567 -22.86 -3.29 -3.97
N GLN A 568 -23.89 -2.48 -4.24
CA GLN A 568 -25.18 -2.51 -3.54
C GLN A 568 -26.06 -3.69 -4.00
N ASP A 569 -25.89 -4.15 -5.24
CA ASP A 569 -26.44 -5.41 -5.71
C ASP A 569 -25.69 -6.59 -5.03
N ASP A 570 -26.36 -7.74 -4.82
CA ASP A 570 -25.81 -8.87 -4.05
C ASP A 570 -24.36 -9.23 -4.49
N PRO A 571 -23.37 -9.27 -3.58
CA PRO A 571 -21.98 -9.43 -3.97
C PRO A 571 -21.71 -10.81 -4.56
N GLU A 572 -21.10 -10.84 -5.75
CA GLU A 572 -20.53 -12.07 -6.31
C GLU A 572 -19.29 -12.48 -5.49
N TYR A 573 -19.46 -13.43 -4.56
CA TYR A 573 -18.36 -13.90 -3.71
C TYR A 573 -17.21 -14.49 -4.55
N THR A 574 -17.48 -15.05 -5.73
CA THR A 574 -16.43 -15.49 -6.66
C THR A 574 -15.50 -14.35 -7.04
N GLU A 575 -16.04 -13.18 -7.36
CA GLU A 575 -15.25 -12.01 -7.73
C GLU A 575 -14.42 -11.51 -6.54
N LEU A 576 -15.03 -11.43 -5.36
CA LEU A 576 -14.33 -11.04 -4.13
C LEU A 576 -13.18 -12.00 -3.80
N LEU A 577 -13.38 -13.32 -3.94
CA LEU A 577 -12.34 -14.32 -3.72
C LEU A 577 -11.23 -14.24 -4.78
N LEU A 578 -11.57 -13.98 -6.04
CA LEU A 578 -10.59 -13.78 -7.10
C LEU A 578 -9.75 -12.54 -6.81
N LYS A 579 -10.38 -11.40 -6.48
CA LYS A 579 -9.69 -10.16 -6.06
C LYS A 579 -8.75 -10.44 -4.90
N LYS A 580 -9.21 -11.13 -3.85
CA LYS A 580 -8.34 -11.50 -2.72
C LYS A 580 -7.16 -12.38 -3.12
N ALA A 581 -7.36 -13.31 -4.04
CA ALA A 581 -6.30 -14.18 -4.53
C ALA A 581 -5.30 -13.42 -5.40
N MET A 582 -5.76 -12.42 -6.16
CA MET A 582 -4.93 -11.56 -7.00
C MET A 582 -4.10 -10.57 -6.17
N GLU A 583 -4.58 -10.12 -4.99
CA GLU A 583 -3.78 -9.29 -4.05
C GLU A 583 -2.44 -9.96 -3.66
N PHE A 584 -2.32 -11.29 -3.78
CA PHE A 584 -1.04 -12.00 -3.58
C PHE A 584 -0.02 -11.79 -4.71
N PHE A 585 -0.43 -11.20 -5.83
CA PHE A 585 0.31 -11.15 -7.09
C PHE A 585 0.29 -9.79 -7.80
N ASP A 586 -0.62 -8.87 -7.45
CA ASP A 586 -0.63 -7.50 -7.99
C ASP A 586 0.74 -6.87 -7.75
N PHE A 587 1.34 -6.16 -8.71
CA PHE A 587 2.74 -5.73 -8.62
C PHE A 587 2.98 -4.53 -7.68
#